data_AF-A0A3D1HDB4-F1
#
_entry.id   AF-A0A3D1HDB4-F1
#
_cell.length_a   1.000
_cell.length_b   1.000
_cell.length_c   1.000
_cell.angle_alpha   90.00
_cell.angle_beta   90.00
_cell.angle_gamma   90.00
#
_symmetry.space_group_name_H-M   'P 1'
#
loop_
_entity.id
_entity.type
_entity.pdbx_description
1 polymer ?
#
loop_
_entity_poly.entity_id
_entity_poly.type
_entity_poly.pdbx_seq_one_letter_code
_entity_poly.pdbx_strand_id
1 'polypeptide(L)'
;MALFESYERREKQILDVLKQYGINSIEECADICKEKGLDPYKITEGIQPICFENAKWAYTVGCAIAIKKNCTRAADAAAAIGEGLQAFCIPGSVADQRKVGLGHGNLGKMLLEEDTKCFCFLAGHESFAAAEGAIGIAEKANKVRKEPLRVILNGLGKDAAQIIARINGFTYVETEMNYYTGEVKEIFRKSYSDGLRAKVNCYGANDVTEGVAIMWKEGVDVSITGNS
;
A
#
# COMPACT_ATOMS: atom_id res chain seq x y z
N MET A 1 -14.13 3.63 -28.92
CA MET A 1 -13.19 2.64 -28.38
C MET A 1 -13.58 2.37 -26.95
N ALA A 2 -13.47 1.13 -26.46
CA ALA A 2 -13.68 0.84 -25.05
C ALA A 2 -12.67 1.61 -24.19
N LEU A 3 -13.09 2.12 -23.03
CA LEU A 3 -12.26 2.93 -22.14
C LEU A 3 -11.09 2.15 -21.52
N PHE A 4 -11.25 0.84 -21.33
CA PHE A 4 -10.27 -0.06 -20.72
C PHE A 4 -10.50 -1.51 -21.13
N GLU A 5 -9.55 -2.38 -20.82
CA GLU A 5 -9.59 -3.80 -21.19
C GLU A 5 -10.72 -4.55 -20.47
N SER A 6 -11.42 -5.44 -21.17
CA SER A 6 -12.58 -6.20 -20.66
C SER A 6 -13.75 -5.31 -20.18
N TYR A 7 -13.93 -4.13 -20.77
CA TYR A 7 -15.00 -3.17 -20.43
C TYR A 7 -16.39 -3.82 -20.26
N GLU A 8 -16.86 -4.57 -21.27
CA GLU A 8 -18.18 -5.22 -21.28
C GLU A 8 -18.39 -6.19 -20.10
N ARG A 9 -17.30 -6.80 -19.60
CA ARG A 9 -17.36 -7.73 -18.46
C ARG A 9 -17.45 -7.03 -17.11
N ARG A 10 -17.16 -5.73 -17.06
CA ARG A 10 -17.04 -4.92 -15.83
C ARG A 10 -18.11 -3.85 -15.74
N GLU A 11 -18.54 -3.29 -16.87
CA GLU A 11 -19.42 -2.14 -16.97
C GLU A 11 -20.64 -2.24 -16.06
N LYS A 12 -21.38 -3.36 -16.12
CA LYS A 12 -22.57 -3.56 -15.29
C LYS A 12 -22.27 -3.39 -13.80
N GLN A 13 -21.22 -4.04 -13.31
CA GLN A 13 -20.83 -3.95 -11.90
C GLN A 13 -20.39 -2.53 -11.52
N ILE A 14 -19.65 -1.85 -12.40
CA ILE A 14 -19.21 -0.48 -12.16
C ILE A 14 -20.42 0.47 -12.08
N LEU A 15 -21.33 0.42 -13.06
CA LEU A 15 -22.52 1.25 -13.08
C LEU A 15 -23.44 0.99 -11.88
N ASP A 16 -23.56 -0.27 -11.43
CA ASP A 16 -24.37 -0.61 -10.26
C ASP A 16 -23.79 -0.06 -8.95
N VAL A 17 -22.46 0.10 -8.84
CA VAL A 17 -21.82 0.83 -7.73
C VAL A 17 -22.02 2.34 -7.87
N LEU A 18 -21.80 2.89 -9.07
CA LEU A 18 -21.90 4.33 -9.33
C LEU A 18 -23.30 4.90 -9.06
N LYS A 19 -24.36 4.14 -9.38
CA LYS A 19 -25.76 4.51 -9.09
C LYS A 19 -26.01 4.78 -7.61
N GLN A 20 -25.32 4.09 -6.70
CA GLN A 20 -25.45 4.30 -5.25
C GLN A 20 -24.99 5.70 -4.83
N TYR A 21 -24.15 6.33 -5.66
CA TYR A 21 -23.57 7.65 -5.45
C TYR A 21 -24.17 8.72 -6.36
N GLY A 22 -25.24 8.38 -7.11
CA GLY A 22 -25.88 9.28 -8.07
C GLY A 22 -24.96 9.67 -9.24
N ILE A 23 -24.08 8.76 -9.66
CA ILE A 23 -23.22 8.92 -10.84
C ILE A 23 -23.78 8.01 -11.95
N ASN A 24 -23.96 8.55 -13.15
CA ASN A 24 -24.69 7.91 -14.24
C ASN A 24 -23.77 7.21 -15.26
N SER A 25 -22.51 7.63 -15.36
CA SER A 25 -21.54 7.00 -16.27
C SER A 25 -20.12 6.97 -15.67
N ILE A 26 -19.26 6.17 -16.28
CA ILE A 26 -17.85 6.07 -15.87
C ILE A 26 -17.11 7.37 -16.21
N GLU A 27 -17.42 7.97 -17.36
CA GLU A 27 -16.86 9.23 -17.83
C GLU A 27 -17.22 10.40 -16.90
N GLU A 28 -18.45 10.41 -16.36
CA GLU A 28 -18.88 11.42 -15.37
C GLU A 28 -17.95 11.45 -14.15
N CYS A 29 -17.32 10.32 -13.79
CA CYS A 29 -16.36 10.28 -12.69
C CYS A 29 -15.15 11.18 -12.94
N ALA A 30 -14.67 11.26 -14.19
CA ALA A 30 -13.55 12.12 -14.54
C ALA A 30 -13.94 13.59 -14.42
N ASP A 31 -15.15 13.95 -14.80
CA ASP A 31 -15.66 15.32 -14.71
C ASP A 31 -15.84 15.75 -13.25
N ILE A 32 -16.41 14.88 -12.39
CA ILE A 32 -16.50 15.10 -10.94
C ILE A 32 -15.12 15.36 -10.32
N CYS A 33 -14.10 14.60 -10.74
CA CYS A 33 -12.74 14.80 -10.25
C CYS A 33 -12.14 16.13 -10.73
N LYS A 34 -12.32 16.46 -12.02
CA LYS A 34 -11.83 17.72 -12.62
C LYS A 34 -12.46 18.96 -12.02
N GLU A 35 -13.74 18.91 -11.67
CA GLU A 35 -14.42 20.01 -10.94
C GLU A 35 -13.76 20.31 -9.60
N LYS A 36 -13.11 19.32 -8.98
CA LYS A 36 -12.29 19.48 -7.76
C LYS A 36 -10.81 19.76 -8.05
N GLY A 37 -10.42 19.94 -9.31
CA GLY A 37 -9.03 20.14 -9.72
C GLY A 37 -8.15 18.90 -9.59
N LEU A 38 -8.75 17.70 -9.58
CA LEU A 38 -8.06 16.43 -9.45
C LEU A 38 -8.06 15.68 -10.78
N ASP A 39 -6.93 15.03 -11.10
CA ASP A 39 -6.82 14.12 -12.24
C ASP A 39 -6.24 12.77 -11.78
N PRO A 40 -7.08 11.88 -11.18
CA PRO A 40 -6.64 10.58 -10.69
C PRO A 40 -6.06 9.69 -11.79
N TYR A 41 -6.54 9.85 -13.02
CA TYR A 41 -6.05 9.12 -14.19
C TYR A 41 -4.56 9.45 -14.41
N LYS A 42 -4.22 10.74 -14.51
CA LYS A 42 -2.82 11.18 -14.69
C LYS A 42 -1.95 10.96 -13.47
N ILE A 43 -2.51 11.06 -12.26
CA ILE A 43 -1.79 10.74 -11.02
C ILE A 43 -1.38 9.25 -11.02
N THR A 44 -2.30 8.36 -11.40
CA THR A 44 -2.02 6.91 -11.48
C THR A 44 -0.95 6.60 -12.51
N GLU A 45 -1.06 7.20 -13.70
CA GLU A 45 -0.07 7.08 -14.78
C GLU A 45 1.32 7.61 -14.38
N GLY A 46 1.37 8.73 -13.66
CA GLY A 46 2.63 9.32 -13.18
C GLY A 46 3.31 8.49 -12.09
N ILE A 47 2.56 7.71 -11.31
CA ILE A 47 3.11 6.80 -10.30
C ILE A 47 3.65 5.53 -10.96
N GLN A 48 2.90 4.95 -11.89
CA GLN A 48 3.29 3.74 -12.61
C GLN A 48 3.01 3.90 -14.10
N PRO A 49 4.01 4.34 -14.91
CA PRO A 49 3.81 4.64 -16.33
C PRO A 49 3.33 3.46 -17.18
N ILE A 50 3.58 2.22 -16.74
CA ILE A 50 3.13 0.99 -17.41
C ILE A 50 1.83 0.42 -16.82
N CYS A 51 1.08 1.19 -16.02
CA CYS A 51 -0.20 0.73 -15.49
C CYS A 51 -1.25 0.59 -16.59
N PHE A 52 -2.14 -0.41 -16.43
CA PHE A 52 -3.24 -0.65 -17.36
C PHE A 52 -4.30 0.45 -17.30
N GLU A 53 -5.07 0.61 -18.38
CA GLU A 53 -6.23 1.53 -18.42
C GLU A 53 -7.22 1.22 -17.30
N ASN A 54 -7.40 -0.06 -16.97
CA ASN A 54 -8.21 -0.51 -15.84
C ASN A 54 -7.81 0.18 -14.52
N ALA A 55 -6.51 0.32 -14.23
CA ALA A 55 -6.05 0.94 -12.98
C ALA A 55 -6.38 2.44 -12.97
N LYS A 56 -6.05 3.14 -14.06
CA LYS A 56 -6.28 4.59 -14.20
C LYS A 56 -7.76 4.94 -14.03
N TRP A 57 -8.65 4.16 -14.63
CA TRP A 57 -10.10 4.34 -14.48
C TRP A 57 -10.63 3.89 -13.12
N ALA A 58 -10.11 2.82 -12.53
CA ALA A 58 -10.54 2.37 -11.19
C ALA A 58 -10.24 3.43 -10.11
N TYR A 59 -9.07 4.07 -10.17
CA TYR A 59 -8.74 5.19 -9.27
C TYR A 59 -9.58 6.44 -9.57
N THR A 60 -9.94 6.70 -10.83
CA THR A 60 -10.85 7.80 -11.20
C THR A 60 -12.25 7.58 -10.62
N VAL A 61 -12.80 6.38 -10.78
CA VAL A 61 -14.08 5.98 -10.19
C VAL A 61 -14.04 6.06 -8.67
N GLY A 62 -13.00 5.50 -8.04
CA GLY A 62 -12.83 5.56 -6.58
C GLY A 62 -12.73 6.97 -6.03
N CYS A 63 -12.04 7.87 -6.74
CA CYS A 63 -11.94 9.28 -6.37
C CYS A 63 -13.30 10.00 -6.48
N ALA A 64 -14.06 9.76 -7.55
CA ALA A 64 -15.41 10.33 -7.70
C ALA A 64 -16.35 9.86 -6.58
N ILE A 65 -16.29 8.59 -6.19
CA ILE A 65 -17.02 8.04 -5.04
C ILE A 65 -16.62 8.78 -3.75
N ALA A 66 -15.32 8.94 -3.49
CA ALA A 66 -14.84 9.67 -2.32
C ALA A 66 -15.34 11.13 -2.27
N ILE A 67 -15.39 11.80 -3.43
CA ILE A 67 -15.94 13.15 -3.56
C ILE A 67 -17.44 13.17 -3.24
N LYS A 68 -18.23 12.25 -3.82
CA LYS A 68 -19.68 12.16 -3.55
C LYS A 68 -19.99 11.81 -2.09
N LYS A 69 -19.10 11.06 -1.42
CA LYS A 69 -19.18 10.77 0.02
C LYS A 69 -18.73 11.94 0.90
N ASN A 70 -18.29 13.05 0.32
CA ASN A 70 -17.76 14.23 1.01
C ASN A 70 -16.62 13.88 1.97
N CYS A 71 -15.74 12.94 1.58
CA CYS A 71 -14.59 12.55 2.39
C CYS A 71 -13.64 13.73 2.57
N THR A 72 -13.41 14.14 3.82
CA THR A 72 -12.47 15.21 4.19
C THR A 72 -11.16 14.69 4.76
N ARG A 73 -11.17 13.48 5.33
CA ARG A 73 -9.98 12.78 5.85
C ARG A 73 -9.38 11.88 4.78
N ALA A 74 -8.06 11.87 4.67
CA ALA A 74 -7.33 11.04 3.73
C ALA A 74 -7.63 9.53 3.92
N ALA A 75 -7.73 9.09 5.18
CA ALA A 75 -8.08 7.71 5.54
C ALA A 75 -9.46 7.28 5.02
N ASP A 76 -10.47 8.16 5.13
CA ASP A 76 -11.82 7.89 4.64
C ASP A 76 -11.88 7.91 3.12
N ALA A 77 -11.12 8.80 2.48
CA ALA A 77 -10.97 8.82 1.03
C ALA A 77 -10.30 7.54 0.49
N ALA A 78 -9.28 7.01 1.18
CA ALA A 78 -8.63 5.76 0.80
C ALA A 78 -9.60 4.56 0.85
N ALA A 79 -10.42 4.49 1.90
CA ALA A 79 -11.46 3.45 1.99
C ALA A 79 -12.49 3.56 0.85
N ALA A 80 -12.95 4.79 0.53
CA ALA A 80 -13.87 5.03 -0.57
C ALA A 80 -13.26 4.69 -1.95
N ILE A 81 -11.97 4.99 -2.16
CA ILE A 81 -11.25 4.58 -3.37
C ILE A 81 -11.26 3.05 -3.53
N GLY A 82 -11.16 2.31 -2.42
CA GLY A 82 -11.30 0.85 -2.41
C GLY A 82 -12.60 0.33 -3.01
N GLU A 83 -13.69 1.07 -2.89
CA GLU A 83 -14.97 0.71 -3.53
C GLU A 83 -14.90 0.82 -5.05
N GLY A 84 -14.20 1.84 -5.56
CA GLY A 84 -13.91 1.97 -7.00
C GLY A 84 -13.02 0.84 -7.50
N LEU A 85 -11.95 0.51 -6.77
CA LEU A 85 -11.10 -0.65 -7.09
C LEU A 85 -11.91 -1.95 -7.09
N GLN A 86 -12.83 -2.11 -6.14
CA GLN A 86 -13.68 -3.30 -6.04
C GLN A 86 -14.66 -3.41 -7.21
N ALA A 87 -15.20 -2.28 -7.67
CA ALA A 87 -16.07 -2.23 -8.85
C ALA A 87 -15.37 -2.75 -10.11
N PHE A 88 -14.05 -2.60 -10.17
CA PHE A 88 -13.17 -3.12 -11.22
C PHE A 88 -12.66 -4.55 -10.94
N CYS A 89 -13.23 -5.31 -10.02
CA CYS A 89 -12.98 -6.76 -9.93
C CYS A 89 -13.97 -7.50 -10.84
N ILE A 90 -13.51 -8.45 -11.68
CA ILE A 90 -14.43 -9.16 -12.60
C ILE A 90 -15.39 -10.03 -11.76
N PRO A 91 -16.72 -10.00 -12.00
CA PRO A 91 -17.66 -10.86 -11.31
C PRO A 91 -17.24 -12.32 -11.31
N GLY A 92 -17.21 -12.94 -10.13
CA GLY A 92 -16.85 -14.36 -9.97
C GLY A 92 -15.35 -14.67 -10.05
N SER A 93 -14.49 -13.68 -10.29
CA SER A 93 -13.04 -13.84 -10.14
C SER A 93 -12.64 -13.98 -8.67
N VAL A 94 -11.45 -14.51 -8.40
CA VAL A 94 -10.87 -14.55 -7.05
C VAL A 94 -10.81 -13.15 -6.42
N ALA A 95 -10.49 -12.13 -7.21
CA ALA A 95 -10.42 -10.75 -6.75
C ALA A 95 -11.78 -10.21 -6.28
N ASP A 96 -12.86 -10.55 -7.00
CA ASP A 96 -14.21 -10.17 -6.61
C ASP A 96 -14.69 -10.94 -5.36
N GLN A 97 -14.44 -12.24 -5.30
CA GLN A 97 -14.84 -13.07 -4.16
C GLN A 97 -14.10 -12.67 -2.88
N ARG A 98 -12.79 -12.43 -2.96
CA ARG A 98 -11.96 -12.02 -1.82
C ARG A 98 -12.05 -10.53 -1.49
N LYS A 99 -12.85 -9.77 -2.23
CA LYS A 99 -13.03 -8.33 -2.04
C LYS A 99 -11.71 -7.56 -2.04
N VAL A 100 -10.86 -7.87 -3.01
CA VAL A 100 -9.48 -7.36 -3.09
C VAL A 100 -9.43 -5.84 -3.19
N GLY A 101 -10.34 -5.22 -3.94
CA GLY A 101 -10.39 -3.76 -4.06
C GLY A 101 -10.71 -3.07 -2.73
N LEU A 102 -11.70 -3.59 -1.99
CA LEU A 102 -12.01 -3.10 -0.64
C LEU A 102 -10.83 -3.33 0.32
N GLY A 103 -10.15 -4.48 0.20
CA GLY A 103 -8.94 -4.78 0.96
C GLY A 103 -7.84 -3.75 0.74
N HIS A 104 -7.58 -3.35 -0.50
CA HIS A 104 -6.59 -2.31 -0.82
C HIS A 104 -6.99 -0.94 -0.25
N GLY A 105 -8.26 -0.54 -0.35
CA GLY A 105 -8.73 0.71 0.25
C GLY A 105 -8.60 0.71 1.77
N ASN A 106 -8.93 -0.40 2.42
CA ASN A 106 -8.80 -0.56 3.87
C ASN A 106 -7.33 -0.56 4.33
N LEU A 107 -6.44 -1.19 3.57
CA LEU A 107 -5.00 -1.11 3.83
C LEU A 107 -4.53 0.35 3.72
N GLY A 108 -4.89 1.05 2.65
CA GLY A 108 -4.58 2.47 2.49
C GLY A 108 -5.11 3.31 3.65
N LYS A 109 -6.34 3.04 4.10
CA LYS A 109 -6.91 3.65 5.30
C LYS A 109 -6.06 3.38 6.54
N MET A 110 -5.72 2.13 6.83
CA MET A 110 -4.91 1.77 7.99
C MET A 110 -3.57 2.51 8.01
N LEU A 111 -2.89 2.62 6.86
CA LEU A 111 -1.62 3.35 6.76
C LEU A 111 -1.74 4.87 7.03
N LEU A 112 -2.93 5.43 6.84
CA LEU A 112 -3.21 6.86 7.02
C LEU A 112 -3.81 7.19 8.39
N GLU A 113 -4.28 6.19 9.15
CA GLU A 113 -4.82 6.36 10.51
C GLU A 113 -3.70 6.49 11.55
N GLU A 114 -3.86 7.41 12.50
CA GLU A 114 -2.85 7.68 13.55
C GLU A 114 -2.61 6.48 14.48
N ASP A 115 -3.60 5.59 14.62
CA ASP A 115 -3.50 4.39 15.45
C ASP A 115 -2.48 3.38 14.91
N THR A 116 -2.21 3.40 13.59
CA THR A 116 -1.15 2.59 12.98
C THR A 116 0.18 3.31 13.13
N LYS A 117 1.08 2.76 13.96
CA LYS A 117 2.37 3.37 14.29
C LYS A 117 3.52 2.72 13.53
N CYS A 118 3.46 1.42 13.31
CA CYS A 118 4.50 0.67 12.62
C CYS A 118 3.94 -0.22 11.52
N PHE A 119 4.48 -0.04 10.32
CA PHE A 119 4.16 -0.83 9.14
C PHE A 119 5.35 -1.68 8.72
N CYS A 120 5.10 -2.95 8.41
CA CYS A 120 6.12 -3.90 7.97
C CYS A 120 5.89 -4.33 6.52
N PHE A 121 6.84 -4.03 5.64
CA PHE A 121 6.94 -4.72 4.36
C PHE A 121 7.67 -6.05 4.57
N LEU A 122 6.94 -7.15 4.36
CA LEU A 122 7.51 -8.49 4.29
C LEU A 122 8.03 -8.72 2.87
N ALA A 123 9.34 -8.59 2.71
CA ALA A 123 10.03 -8.81 1.45
C ALA A 123 10.20 -10.31 1.22
N GLY A 124 9.70 -10.79 0.08
CA GLY A 124 9.98 -12.12 -0.45
C GLY A 124 11.08 -12.06 -1.51
N HIS A 125 10.89 -12.81 -2.61
CA HIS A 125 11.83 -12.88 -3.73
C HIS A 125 11.95 -11.53 -4.49
N GLU A 126 10.96 -10.64 -4.37
CA GLU A 126 10.89 -9.32 -5.01
C GLU A 126 11.44 -8.18 -4.11
N SER A 127 12.54 -8.42 -3.40
CA SER A 127 12.97 -7.59 -2.27
C SER A 127 13.26 -6.11 -2.62
N PHE A 128 13.69 -5.82 -3.85
CA PHE A 128 13.92 -4.45 -4.31
C PHE A 128 12.62 -3.65 -4.48
N ALA A 129 11.57 -4.29 -5.00
CA ALA A 129 10.27 -3.64 -5.16
C ALA A 129 9.66 -3.29 -3.79
N ALA A 130 9.85 -4.18 -2.80
CA ALA A 130 9.43 -3.93 -1.43
C ALA A 130 10.15 -2.72 -0.79
N ALA A 131 11.46 -2.55 -1.07
CA ALA A 131 12.25 -1.43 -0.57
C ALA A 131 11.78 -0.07 -1.14
N GLU A 132 11.60 0.03 -2.46
CA GLU A 132 11.08 1.26 -3.08
C GLU A 132 9.62 1.55 -2.65
N GLY A 133 8.80 0.51 -2.50
CA GLY A 133 7.45 0.62 -1.95
C GLY A 133 7.44 1.16 -0.52
N ALA A 134 8.33 0.68 0.34
CA ALA A 134 8.47 1.14 1.73
C ALA A 134 8.78 2.64 1.82
N ILE A 135 9.69 3.14 0.96
CA ILE A 135 10.03 4.56 0.87
C ILE A 135 8.81 5.37 0.43
N GLY A 136 8.16 4.96 -0.67
CA GLY A 136 7.00 5.66 -1.20
C GLY A 136 5.86 5.75 -0.19
N ILE A 137 5.56 4.68 0.54
CA ILE A 137 4.54 4.69 1.57
C ILE A 137 4.91 5.64 2.71
N ALA A 138 6.13 5.56 3.23
CA ALA A 138 6.59 6.46 4.28
C ALA A 138 6.48 7.94 3.86
N GLU A 139 6.93 8.28 2.65
CA GLU A 139 6.92 9.65 2.15
C GLU A 139 5.52 10.19 1.89
N LYS A 140 4.59 9.36 1.39
CA LYS A 140 3.23 9.82 1.06
C LYS A 140 2.31 9.82 2.27
N ALA A 141 2.33 8.77 3.09
CA ALA A 141 1.49 8.68 4.28
C ALA A 141 1.83 9.80 5.27
N ASN A 142 3.12 10.10 5.46
CA ASN A 142 3.56 11.11 6.44
C ASN A 142 3.25 12.56 6.03
N LYS A 143 2.69 12.81 4.84
CA LYS A 143 2.23 14.16 4.47
C LYS A 143 0.97 14.60 5.21
N VAL A 144 0.15 13.64 5.63
CA VAL A 144 -1.17 13.89 6.22
C VAL A 144 -1.27 13.42 7.67
N ARG A 145 -0.25 12.72 8.16
CA ARG A 145 -0.16 12.23 9.53
C ARG A 145 0.52 13.25 10.45
N LYS A 146 0.13 13.23 11.72
CA LYS A 146 0.79 13.99 12.79
C LYS A 146 2.03 13.27 13.27
N GLU A 147 1.91 11.97 13.54
CA GLU A 147 3.05 11.12 13.89
C GLU A 147 3.52 10.34 12.65
N PRO A 148 4.81 10.47 12.26
CA PRO A 148 5.34 9.74 11.13
C PRO A 148 5.21 8.23 11.33
N LEU A 149 4.59 7.57 10.36
CA LEU A 149 4.52 6.12 10.26
C LEU A 149 5.95 5.55 10.22
N ARG A 150 6.27 4.67 11.17
CA ARG A 150 7.49 3.88 11.13
C ARG A 150 7.34 2.77 10.10
N VAL A 151 8.36 2.59 9.29
CA VAL A 151 8.39 1.53 8.28
C VAL A 151 9.58 0.63 8.54
N ILE A 152 9.34 -0.68 8.54
CA ILE A 152 10.38 -1.69 8.63
C ILE A 152 10.31 -2.63 7.42
N LEU A 153 11.46 -3.17 7.04
CA LEU A 153 11.60 -4.27 6.09
C LEU A 153 11.99 -5.52 6.86
N ASN A 154 11.33 -6.65 6.57
CA ASN A 154 11.58 -7.94 7.19
C ASN A 154 11.33 -9.07 6.15
N GLY A 155 11.63 -10.32 6.51
CA GLY A 155 11.42 -11.49 5.62
C GLY A 155 12.63 -11.86 4.76
N LEU A 156 13.77 -11.21 4.98
CA LEU A 156 15.02 -11.44 4.25
C LEU A 156 15.99 -12.24 5.10
N GLY A 157 16.89 -13.00 4.46
CA GLY A 157 18.08 -13.51 5.15
C GLY A 157 19.00 -12.36 5.58
N LYS A 158 19.79 -12.54 6.66
CA LYS A 158 20.65 -11.50 7.25
C LYS A 158 21.60 -10.83 6.24
N ASP A 159 22.27 -11.64 5.41
CA ASP A 159 23.16 -11.11 4.37
C ASP A 159 22.41 -10.29 3.31
N ALA A 160 21.24 -10.79 2.86
CA ALA A 160 20.40 -10.10 1.88
C ALA A 160 19.88 -8.77 2.45
N ALA A 161 19.42 -8.77 3.71
CA ALA A 161 18.95 -7.58 4.40
C ALA A 161 20.05 -6.52 4.51
N GLN A 162 21.30 -6.90 4.80
CA GLN A 162 22.41 -5.97 4.85
C GLN A 162 22.71 -5.34 3.48
N ILE A 163 22.72 -6.15 2.41
CA ILE A 163 22.94 -5.68 1.04
C ILE A 163 21.84 -4.72 0.61
N ILE A 164 20.57 -5.09 0.83
CA ILE A 164 19.40 -4.27 0.47
C ILE A 164 19.42 -2.96 1.27
N ALA A 165 19.72 -3.02 2.57
CA ALA A 165 19.83 -1.83 3.39
C ALA A 165 20.90 -0.88 2.87
N ARG A 166 22.07 -1.42 2.51
CA ARG A 166 23.18 -0.65 1.97
C ARG A 166 22.83 0.03 0.64
N ILE A 167 22.25 -0.72 -0.31
CA ILE A 167 21.91 -0.20 -1.64
C ILE A 167 20.85 0.91 -1.53
N ASN A 168 19.84 0.72 -0.67
CA ASN A 168 18.73 1.66 -0.54
C ASN A 168 19.01 2.81 0.45
N GLY A 169 20.09 2.74 1.23
CA GLY A 169 20.43 3.73 2.26
C GLY A 169 19.61 3.58 3.54
N PHE A 170 19.08 2.39 3.84
CA PHE A 170 18.32 2.11 5.05
C PHE A 170 19.23 1.90 6.26
N THR A 171 18.62 1.76 7.44
CA THR A 171 19.32 1.30 8.63
C THR A 171 19.23 -0.22 8.70
N TYR A 172 20.36 -0.92 8.54
CA TYR A 172 20.43 -2.35 8.80
C TYR A 172 20.42 -2.61 10.30
N VAL A 173 19.55 -3.54 10.72
CA VAL A 173 19.45 -3.99 12.10
C VAL A 173 19.56 -5.51 12.12
N GLU A 174 20.61 -6.01 12.75
CA GLU A 174 20.84 -7.43 12.93
C GLU A 174 20.37 -7.86 14.31
N THR A 175 19.71 -9.00 14.36
CA THR A 175 19.18 -9.56 15.59
C THR A 175 19.73 -10.95 15.87
N GLU A 176 19.62 -11.35 17.13
CA GLU A 176 19.82 -12.72 17.59
C GLU A 176 18.58 -13.16 18.38
N MET A 177 18.01 -14.30 18.00
CA MET A 177 16.88 -14.90 18.69
C MET A 177 17.33 -15.95 19.70
N ASN A 178 16.85 -15.85 20.93
CA ASN A 178 16.89 -16.95 21.88
C ASN A 178 15.70 -17.88 21.62
N TYR A 179 15.95 -19.00 20.96
CA TYR A 179 14.90 -19.97 20.59
C TYR A 179 14.21 -20.66 21.79
N TYR A 180 14.81 -20.65 22.98
CA TYR A 180 14.18 -21.20 24.17
C TYR A 180 13.14 -20.25 24.78
N THR A 181 13.38 -18.93 24.70
CA THR A 181 12.49 -17.92 25.31
C THR A 181 11.62 -17.19 24.29
N GLY A 182 11.97 -17.24 23.01
CA GLY A 182 11.34 -16.46 21.95
C GLY A 182 11.80 -15.00 21.88
N GLU A 183 12.74 -14.58 22.73
CA GLU A 183 13.21 -13.21 22.82
C GLU A 183 14.20 -12.88 21.69
N VAL A 184 14.01 -11.74 21.03
CA VAL A 184 14.91 -11.23 19.98
C VAL A 184 15.65 -10.01 20.48
N LYS A 185 16.98 -10.03 20.37
CA LYS A 185 17.87 -8.92 20.77
C LYS A 185 18.56 -8.33 19.56
N GLU A 186 18.72 -7.01 19.55
CA GLU A 186 19.53 -6.31 18.56
C GLU A 186 21.00 -6.47 18.91
N ILE A 187 21.81 -6.99 17.97
CA ILE A 187 23.25 -7.20 18.15
C ILE A 187 24.09 -6.23 17.30
N PHE A 188 23.50 -5.66 16.24
CA PHE A 188 24.18 -4.70 15.38
C PHE A 188 23.19 -3.73 14.73
N ARG A 189 23.61 -2.47 14.60
CA ARG A 189 22.88 -1.41 13.90
C ARG A 189 23.83 -0.55 13.07
N LYS A 190 23.47 -0.33 11.82
CA LYS A 190 24.20 0.60 10.94
C LYS A 190 23.27 1.33 9.99
N SER A 191 23.26 2.65 10.09
CA SER A 191 22.66 3.48 9.05
C SER A 191 23.60 3.62 7.86
N TYR A 192 23.06 3.47 6.65
CA TYR A 192 23.79 3.69 5.39
C TYR A 192 23.49 5.04 4.74
N SER A 193 22.62 5.88 5.33
CA SER A 193 22.38 7.27 4.92
C SER A 193 21.99 8.16 6.12
N ASP A 194 21.80 9.46 5.88
CA ASP A 194 21.40 10.43 6.94
C ASP A 194 19.98 11.01 6.70
N GLY A 195 19.24 10.48 5.72
CA GLY A 195 17.95 11.03 5.26
C GLY A 195 16.72 10.23 5.69
N LEU A 196 15.59 10.45 5.00
CA LEU A 196 14.35 9.68 5.24
C LEU A 196 14.54 8.17 5.07
N ARG A 197 15.42 7.76 4.15
CA ARG A 197 15.79 6.35 3.92
C ARG A 197 16.37 5.71 5.18
N ALA A 198 17.20 6.43 5.94
CA ALA A 198 17.78 5.95 7.20
C ALA A 198 16.73 5.62 8.27
N LYS A 199 15.51 6.19 8.18
CA LYS A 199 14.42 5.92 9.13
C LYS A 199 13.75 4.55 8.91
N VAL A 200 14.02 3.90 7.78
CA VAL A 200 13.54 2.54 7.52
C VAL A 200 14.52 1.55 8.15
N ASN A 201 14.04 0.75 9.10
CA ASN A 201 14.83 -0.34 9.67
C ASN A 201 14.68 -1.57 8.78
N CYS A 202 15.79 -2.09 8.27
CA CYS A 202 15.86 -3.29 7.45
C CYS A 202 16.44 -4.44 8.28
N TYR A 203 15.56 -5.38 8.61
CA TYR A 203 15.87 -6.57 9.39
C TYR A 203 16.12 -7.76 8.47
N GLY A 204 17.04 -8.62 8.90
CA GLY A 204 17.17 -9.98 8.36
C GLY A 204 16.92 -11.01 9.46
N ALA A 205 16.29 -12.10 9.10
CA ALA A 205 15.95 -13.21 9.97
C ALA A 205 16.51 -14.53 9.41
N ASN A 206 16.94 -15.43 10.28
CA ASN A 206 17.41 -16.77 9.91
C ASN A 206 16.25 -17.70 9.56
N ASP A 207 15.07 -17.46 10.16
CA ASP A 207 13.85 -18.20 9.91
C ASP A 207 12.59 -17.36 10.18
N VAL A 208 11.44 -17.95 9.88
CA VAL A 208 10.12 -17.31 10.05
C VAL A 208 9.85 -16.93 11.51
N THR A 209 10.32 -17.72 12.48
CA THR A 209 10.09 -17.50 13.91
C THR A 209 10.80 -16.23 14.37
N GLU A 210 12.07 -16.06 13.99
CA GLU A 210 12.81 -14.82 14.25
C GLU A 210 12.13 -13.64 13.54
N GLY A 211 11.69 -13.82 12.29
CA GLY A 211 10.95 -12.81 11.54
C GLY A 211 9.69 -12.32 12.27
N VAL A 212 8.86 -13.22 12.78
CA VAL A 212 7.65 -12.87 13.54
C VAL A 212 8.01 -12.18 14.85
N ALA A 213 9.02 -12.66 15.56
CA ALA A 213 9.45 -12.05 16.83
C ALA A 213 10.04 -10.64 16.64
N ILE A 214 10.69 -10.35 15.50
CA ILE A 214 11.08 -8.98 15.11
C ILE A 214 9.85 -8.09 14.94
N MET A 215 8.79 -8.57 14.30
CA MET A 215 7.57 -7.79 14.12
C MET A 215 6.91 -7.44 15.46
N TRP A 216 6.92 -8.37 16.42
CA TRP A 216 6.45 -8.10 17.78
C TRP A 216 7.33 -7.11 18.53
N LYS A 217 8.66 -7.26 18.44
CA LYS A 217 9.62 -6.32 19.04
C LYS A 217 9.41 -4.89 18.54
N GLU A 218 9.15 -4.73 17.24
CA GLU A 218 8.96 -3.42 16.63
C GLU A 218 7.53 -2.87 16.81
N GLY A 219 6.62 -3.65 17.38
CA GLY A 219 5.22 -3.26 17.57
C GLY A 219 4.50 -3.05 16.24
N VAL A 220 4.71 -3.95 15.27
CA VAL A 220 4.07 -3.85 13.94
C VAL A 220 2.55 -3.98 14.07
N ASP A 221 1.84 -2.96 13.58
CA ASP A 221 0.38 -2.92 13.55
C ASP A 221 -0.17 -3.52 12.25
N VAL A 222 0.52 -3.26 11.13
CA VAL A 222 0.10 -3.67 9.78
C VAL A 222 1.29 -4.23 9.03
N SER A 223 1.09 -5.34 8.33
CA SER A 223 2.10 -5.91 7.44
C SER A 223 1.51 -6.36 6.13
N ILE A 224 2.28 -6.23 5.05
CA ILE A 224 1.95 -6.83 3.75
C ILE A 224 3.15 -7.55 3.17
N THR A 225 2.87 -8.62 2.42
CA THR A 225 3.87 -9.29 1.61
C THR A 225 3.94 -8.63 0.24
N GLY A 226 5.13 -8.48 -0.34
CA GLY A 226 5.33 -7.87 -1.67
C GLY A 226 4.67 -8.61 -2.85
N ASN A 227 4.01 -9.74 -2.59
CA ASN A 227 3.24 -10.50 -3.55
C ASN A 227 1.76 -10.39 -3.16
N SER A 228 1.01 -9.46 -3.76
CA SER A 228 -0.43 -9.30 -3.57
C SER A 228 -1.09 -8.78 -4.84
#